data_AF-A0A533V0K3-F1
#
_entry.id   AF-A0A533V0K3-F1
#
_cell.length_a   1.000
_cell.length_b   1.000
_cell.length_c   1.000
_cell.angle_alpha   90.00
_cell.angle_beta   90.00
_cell.angle_gamma   90.00
#
_symmetry.space_group_name_H-M   'P 1'
#
loop_
_entity.id
_entity.type
_entity.pdbx_description
1 polymer ?
#
loop_
_entity_poly.entity_id
_entity_poly.type
_entity_poly.pdbx_seq_one_letter_code
_entity_poly.pdbx_strand_id
1 'polypeptide(L)'
;MKCEICDTNETIPFRCTYCDKLFCQMHRIPINHSCVSLKDYIDKKNMVYNNTKNSILETLILKIKFSKLEILHLSIATILVTAVGLSLTRYRDISWEFLTIFVSAFLVHELAHKLLAQFYGSWAEFRTNTYGLIVTAFSAIPFIPFKFIAPGAVVIDLSDRSKFGRVAFIGPLTNLVMGFIFLILFYRNPFVDYLYIGALFNSWIALFNLLPFGNLDGQKIFSWNKIVWIFMMAGTMGLFVLINT
;
A
#
# COMPACT_ATOMS: atom_id res chain seq x y z
N MET A 1 -38.36 -38.33 -26.45
CA MET A 1 -39.24 -37.43 -25.65
C MET A 1 -39.56 -36.21 -26.50
N LYS A 2 -40.68 -35.50 -26.25
CA LYS A 2 -41.10 -34.35 -27.07
C LYS A 2 -40.55 -33.04 -26.52
N CYS A 3 -40.24 -32.11 -27.42
CA CYS A 3 -39.96 -30.73 -27.04
C CYS A 3 -41.23 -30.02 -26.58
N GLU A 4 -41.17 -29.31 -25.45
CA GLU A 4 -42.33 -28.58 -24.91
C GLU A 4 -42.81 -27.37 -25.75
N ILE A 5 -42.08 -26.99 -26.80
CA ILE A 5 -42.45 -25.86 -27.68
C ILE A 5 -42.99 -26.31 -29.02
N CYS A 6 -42.28 -27.23 -29.69
CA CYS A 6 -42.56 -27.61 -31.07
C CYS A 6 -42.98 -29.07 -31.23
N ASP A 7 -43.16 -29.82 -30.12
CA ASP A 7 -43.61 -31.22 -30.08
C ASP A 7 -42.77 -32.22 -30.90
N THR A 8 -41.61 -31.79 -31.40
CA THR A 8 -40.69 -32.64 -32.15
C THR A 8 -40.14 -33.74 -31.24
N ASN A 9 -40.23 -34.99 -31.71
CA ASN A 9 -39.66 -36.14 -31.02
C ASN A 9 -38.15 -36.17 -31.24
N GLU A 10 -37.39 -35.99 -30.15
CA GLU A 10 -35.95 -36.26 -30.15
C GLU A 10 -35.61 -37.50 -29.33
N THR A 11 -34.62 -38.24 -29.83
CA THR A 11 -34.03 -39.41 -29.17
C THR A 11 -33.25 -39.02 -27.92
N ILE A 12 -32.64 -37.83 -27.89
CA ILE A 12 -31.84 -37.30 -26.77
C ILE A 12 -32.30 -35.87 -26.43
N PRO A 13 -33.25 -35.68 -25.50
CA PRO A 13 -33.75 -34.36 -25.16
C PRO A 13 -32.79 -33.58 -24.25
N PHE A 14 -32.75 -32.25 -24.39
CA PHE A 14 -31.98 -31.36 -23.51
C PHE A 14 -32.86 -30.86 -22.35
N ARG A 15 -32.39 -31.02 -21.12
CA ARG A 15 -33.05 -30.47 -19.93
C ARG A 15 -32.46 -29.10 -19.59
N CYS A 16 -33.31 -28.08 -19.49
CA CYS A 16 -32.89 -26.73 -19.11
C CYS A 16 -32.60 -26.66 -17.60
N THR A 17 -31.45 -26.12 -17.21
CA THR A 17 -31.04 -26.01 -15.79
C THR A 17 -31.78 -24.92 -15.01
N TYR A 18 -32.53 -24.06 -15.69
CA TYR A 18 -33.25 -22.93 -15.08
C TYR A 18 -34.72 -23.26 -14.81
N CYS A 19 -35.40 -23.89 -15.77
CA CYS A 19 -36.84 -24.21 -15.68
C CYS A 19 -37.15 -25.71 -15.64
N ASP A 20 -36.13 -26.58 -15.68
CA ASP A 20 -36.24 -28.05 -15.60
C ASP A 20 -37.05 -28.77 -16.70
N LYS A 21 -37.44 -28.06 -17.76
CA LYS A 21 -38.20 -28.56 -18.90
C LYS A 21 -37.32 -29.19 -19.99
N LEU A 22 -37.92 -30.01 -20.85
CA LEU A 22 -37.26 -30.75 -21.93
C LEU A 22 -37.44 -30.08 -23.31
N PHE A 23 -36.32 -29.92 -24.04
CA PHE A 23 -36.27 -29.21 -25.31
C PHE A 23 -35.46 -29.95 -26.39
N CYS A 24 -35.75 -29.65 -27.66
CA CYS A 24 -35.00 -30.14 -28.81
C CYS A 24 -33.71 -29.34 -29.03
N GLN A 25 -32.86 -29.76 -29.98
CA GLN A 25 -31.59 -29.10 -30.28
C GLN A 25 -31.74 -27.60 -30.65
N MET A 26 -32.83 -27.22 -31.30
CA MET A 26 -33.11 -25.82 -31.69
C MET A 26 -33.57 -24.95 -30.52
N HIS A 27 -34.30 -25.53 -29.56
CA HIS A 27 -34.87 -24.81 -28.41
C HIS A 27 -34.08 -25.01 -27.10
N ARG A 28 -32.92 -25.68 -27.15
CA ARG A 28 -32.08 -25.94 -25.96
C ARG A 28 -31.57 -24.67 -25.27
N ILE A 29 -31.42 -23.56 -26.01
CA ILE A 29 -30.90 -22.30 -25.49
C ILE A 29 -32.02 -21.58 -24.74
N PRO A 30 -31.82 -21.10 -23.50
CA PRO A 30 -32.82 -20.37 -22.71
C PRO A 30 -33.52 -19.22 -23.43
N ILE A 31 -32.83 -18.54 -24.33
CA ILE A 31 -33.36 -17.44 -25.15
C ILE A 31 -34.31 -17.96 -26.22
N ASN A 32 -33.98 -19.08 -26.86
CA ASN A 32 -34.78 -19.67 -27.95
C ASN A 32 -36.11 -20.25 -27.45
N HIS A 33 -36.23 -20.52 -26.14
CA HIS A 33 -37.46 -20.99 -25.51
C HIS A 33 -38.08 -19.98 -24.53
N SER A 34 -37.63 -18.73 -24.54
CA SER A 34 -38.15 -17.66 -23.67
C SER A 34 -38.26 -18.11 -22.21
N CYS A 35 -37.17 -18.66 -21.66
CA CYS A 35 -37.15 -19.25 -20.33
C CYS A 35 -37.59 -18.27 -19.25
N VAL A 36 -38.72 -18.57 -18.58
CA VAL A 36 -39.29 -17.72 -17.52
C VAL A 36 -38.31 -17.55 -16.35
N SER A 37 -37.68 -18.64 -15.92
CA SER A 37 -36.77 -18.67 -14.77
C SER A 37 -35.38 -18.10 -15.06
N LEU A 38 -35.07 -17.76 -16.31
CA LEU A 38 -33.79 -17.14 -16.67
C LEU A 38 -33.67 -15.73 -16.08
N LYS A 39 -34.77 -14.96 -16.10
CA LYS A 39 -34.77 -13.59 -15.58
C LYS A 39 -34.53 -13.57 -14.07
N ASP A 40 -35.23 -14.42 -13.33
CA ASP A 40 -35.06 -14.56 -11.88
C ASP A 40 -33.63 -14.99 -11.51
N TYR A 41 -33.02 -15.89 -12.30
CA TYR A 41 -31.63 -16.29 -12.12
C TYR A 41 -30.66 -15.13 -12.33
N ILE A 42 -30.84 -14.35 -13.41
CA ILE A 42 -30.02 -13.18 -13.72
C ILE A 42 -30.16 -12.12 -12.61
N ASP A 43 -31.38 -11.84 -12.16
CA ASP A 43 -31.65 -10.84 -11.12
C ASP A 43 -31.03 -11.26 -9.78
N LYS A 44 -31.14 -12.53 -9.40
CA LYS A 44 -30.51 -13.08 -8.19
C LYS A 44 -28.98 -13.01 -8.27
N LYS A 45 -28.38 -13.31 -9.43
CA LYS A 45 -26.94 -13.20 -9.66
C LYS A 45 -26.46 -11.74 -9.59
N ASN A 46 -27.23 -10.82 -10.17
CA ASN A 46 -26.93 -9.38 -10.12
C ASN A 46 -27.04 -8.82 -8.70
N MET A 47 -28.02 -9.26 -7.90
CA MET A 47 -28.11 -8.90 -6.48
C MET A 47 -26.89 -9.35 -5.67
N VAL A 48 -26.41 -10.58 -5.87
CA VAL A 48 -25.20 -11.09 -5.19
C VAL A 48 -23.96 -10.31 -5.63
N TYR A 49 -23.83 -10.00 -6.92
CA TYR A 49 -22.74 -9.18 -7.45
C TYR A 49 -22.75 -7.74 -6.91
N ASN A 50 -23.94 -7.12 -6.83
CA ASN A 50 -24.09 -5.76 -6.28
C ASN A 50 -23.83 -5.73 -4.77
N ASN A 51 -24.24 -6.76 -4.01
CA ASN A 51 -23.94 -6.85 -2.59
C ASN A 51 -22.44 -7.02 -2.32
N THR A 52 -21.74 -7.84 -3.12
CA THR A 52 -20.28 -7.96 -3.02
C THR A 52 -19.57 -6.66 -3.42
N LYS A 53 -20.05 -5.96 -4.45
CA LYS A 53 -19.53 -4.65 -4.82
C LYS A 53 -19.73 -3.59 -3.73
N ASN A 54 -20.91 -3.56 -3.10
CA ASN A 54 -21.22 -2.62 -2.01
C ASN A 54 -20.41 -2.91 -0.74
N SER A 55 -20.19 -4.18 -0.38
CA SER A 55 -19.32 -4.53 0.75
C SER A 55 -17.85 -4.17 0.50
N ILE A 56 -17.39 -4.28 -0.77
CA ILE A 56 -16.06 -3.82 -1.18
C ILE A 56 -15.96 -2.28 -1.13
N LEU A 57 -17.04 -1.57 -1.49
CA LEU A 57 -17.08 -0.11 -1.44
C LEU A 57 -17.18 0.42 0.00
N GLU A 58 -17.90 -0.25 0.90
CA GLU A 58 -17.91 0.09 2.33
C GLU A 58 -16.58 -0.20 3.01
N THR A 59 -15.89 -1.29 2.64
CA THR A 59 -14.51 -1.56 3.12
C THR A 59 -13.48 -0.58 2.55
N LEU A 60 -13.76 0.06 1.41
CA LEU A 60 -12.93 1.14 0.86
C LEU A 60 -13.00 2.44 1.71
N ILE A 61 -14.10 2.70 2.43
CA ILE A 61 -14.20 3.81 3.39
C ILE A 61 -13.70 3.35 4.76
N LEU A 62 -12.43 2.94 4.81
CA LEU A 62 -11.76 2.68 6.09
C LEU A 62 -11.64 3.99 6.87
N LYS A 63 -12.45 4.11 7.93
CA LYS A 63 -12.19 5.09 8.99
C LYS A 63 -10.91 4.68 9.71
N ILE A 64 -9.81 5.32 9.33
CA ILE A 64 -8.51 5.14 9.97
C ILE A 64 -8.67 5.47 11.44
N LYS A 65 -8.32 4.51 12.31
CA LYS A 65 -8.42 4.70 13.76
C LYS A 65 -7.10 5.18 14.32
N PHE A 66 -7.10 6.26 15.08
CA PHE A 66 -5.93 6.78 15.80
C PHE A 66 -6.19 6.85 17.29
N SER A 67 -5.18 6.48 18.08
CA SER A 67 -5.17 6.69 19.53
C SER A 67 -4.54 8.04 19.87
N LYS A 68 -4.92 8.63 21.01
CA LYS A 68 -4.31 9.88 21.51
C LYS A 68 -2.79 9.73 21.72
N LEU A 69 -2.37 8.58 22.26
CA LEU A 69 -0.95 8.28 22.47
C LEU A 69 -0.19 8.12 21.16
N GLU A 70 -0.83 7.53 20.15
CA GLU A 70 -0.23 7.37 18.84
C GLU A 70 0.00 8.72 18.16
N ILE A 71 -0.96 9.65 18.23
CA ILE A 71 -0.81 11.00 17.69
C ILE A 71 0.37 11.71 18.37
N LEU A 72 0.50 11.57 19.69
CA LEU A 72 1.64 12.11 20.44
C LEU A 72 2.98 11.49 19.99
N HIS A 73 3.02 10.18 19.81
CA HIS A 73 4.23 9.48 19.36
C HIS A 73 4.61 9.87 17.93
N LEU A 74 3.64 9.94 17.02
CA LEU A 74 3.82 10.41 15.65
C LEU A 74 4.30 11.86 15.64
N SER A 75 3.75 12.75 16.48
CA SER A 75 4.17 14.14 16.52
C SER A 75 5.61 14.29 17.00
N ILE A 76 5.99 13.58 18.08
CA ILE A 76 7.37 13.56 18.59
C ILE A 76 8.34 13.03 17.52
N ALA A 77 8.00 11.91 16.89
CA ALA A 77 8.81 11.32 15.83
C ALA A 77 8.96 12.28 14.62
N THR A 78 7.86 12.92 14.20
CA THR A 78 7.86 13.86 13.06
C THR A 78 8.75 15.06 13.32
N ILE A 79 8.65 15.68 14.50
CA ILE A 79 9.51 16.81 14.89
C ILE A 79 10.98 16.40 14.81
N LEU A 80 11.29 15.22 15.32
CA LEU A 80 12.64 14.73 15.44
C LEU A 80 13.24 14.32 14.08
N VAL A 81 12.45 13.69 13.20
CA VAL A 81 12.84 13.41 11.81
C VAL A 81 13.05 14.71 11.02
N THR A 82 12.21 15.71 11.25
CA THR A 82 12.36 17.03 10.63
C THR A 82 13.64 17.71 11.11
N ALA A 83 14.00 17.59 12.39
CA ALA A 83 15.28 18.07 12.91
C ALA A 83 16.48 17.36 12.25
N VAL A 84 16.39 16.05 12.01
CA VAL A 84 17.40 15.32 11.23
C VAL A 84 17.52 15.88 9.80
N GLY A 85 16.40 16.15 9.14
CA GLY A 85 16.37 16.80 7.83
C GLY A 85 17.06 18.16 7.81
N LEU A 86 16.69 19.04 8.75
CA LEU A 86 17.28 20.38 8.90
C LEU A 86 18.78 20.33 9.25
N SER A 87 19.23 19.28 9.92
CA SER A 87 20.65 19.12 10.23
C SER A 87 21.53 18.98 8.97
N LEU A 88 20.96 18.53 7.83
CA LEU A 88 21.65 18.44 6.55
C LEU A 88 22.03 19.83 5.99
N THR A 89 21.18 20.84 6.22
CA THR A 89 21.43 22.24 5.85
C THR A 89 22.09 23.03 6.98
N ARG A 90 22.56 22.35 8.04
CA ARG A 90 23.07 22.96 9.29
C ARG A 90 22.06 23.95 9.90
N TYR A 91 20.78 23.67 9.75
CA TYR A 91 19.67 24.51 10.23
C TYR A 91 19.64 25.93 9.61
N ARG A 92 20.25 26.14 8.44
CA ARG A 92 20.28 27.44 7.78
C ARG A 92 19.07 27.68 6.89
N ASP A 93 18.57 26.61 6.26
CA ASP A 93 17.46 26.69 5.30
C ASP A 93 16.18 26.13 5.93
N ILE A 94 15.37 27.02 6.51
CA ILE A 94 14.06 26.68 7.08
C ILE A 94 12.99 27.31 6.18
N SER A 95 12.52 26.55 5.19
CA SER A 95 11.41 26.94 4.33
C SER A 95 10.24 25.98 4.53
N TRP A 96 9.02 26.43 4.22
CA TRP A 96 7.83 25.58 4.36
C TRP A 96 7.90 24.38 3.41
N GLU A 97 8.35 24.60 2.18
CA GLU A 97 8.57 23.55 1.18
C GLU A 97 9.55 22.51 1.70
N PHE A 98 10.67 22.97 2.25
CA PHE A 98 11.68 22.10 2.86
C PHE A 98 11.07 21.24 3.96
N LEU A 99 10.39 21.85 4.94
CA LEU A 99 9.75 21.13 6.05
C LEU A 99 8.71 20.11 5.57
N THR A 100 7.89 20.47 4.58
CA THR A 100 6.85 19.57 4.06
C THR A 100 7.42 18.29 3.45
N ILE A 101 8.61 18.35 2.85
CA ILE A 101 9.28 17.18 2.28
C ILE A 101 9.68 16.19 3.37
N PHE A 102 10.29 16.63 4.46
CA PHE A 102 10.71 15.72 5.55
C PHE A 102 9.52 15.13 6.30
N VAL A 103 8.52 15.98 6.56
CA VAL A 103 7.27 15.57 7.22
C VAL A 103 6.53 14.54 6.37
N SER A 104 6.39 14.79 5.07
CA SER A 104 5.70 13.86 4.16
C SER A 104 6.45 12.55 3.98
N ALA A 105 7.78 12.58 3.80
CA ALA A 105 8.60 11.37 3.66
C ALA A 105 8.46 10.40 4.85
N PHE A 106 8.31 10.94 6.07
CA PHE A 106 8.08 10.13 7.26
C PHE A 106 6.62 9.72 7.43
N LEU A 107 5.70 10.69 7.40
CA LEU A 107 4.30 10.42 7.68
C LEU A 107 3.66 9.53 6.62
N VAL A 108 3.95 9.74 5.34
CA VAL A 108 3.40 8.88 4.28
C VAL A 108 3.90 7.45 4.44
N HIS A 109 5.18 7.25 4.78
CA HIS A 109 5.76 5.92 5.06
C HIS A 109 5.03 5.21 6.20
N GLU A 110 4.97 5.83 7.38
CA GLU A 110 4.37 5.20 8.58
C GLU A 110 2.86 5.04 8.43
N LEU A 111 2.18 6.02 7.86
CA LEU A 111 0.75 5.92 7.60
C LEU A 111 0.45 4.87 6.55
N ALA A 112 1.30 4.64 5.55
CA ALA A 112 1.09 3.57 4.59
C ALA A 112 1.10 2.18 5.24
N HIS A 113 2.04 1.93 6.16
CA HIS A 113 2.04 0.70 6.96
C HIS A 113 0.73 0.52 7.72
N LYS A 114 0.31 1.58 8.42
CA LYS A 114 -0.91 1.57 9.23
C LYS A 114 -2.16 1.38 8.38
N LEU A 115 -2.28 2.11 7.28
CA LEU A 115 -3.40 2.05 6.35
C LEU A 115 -3.58 0.64 5.81
N LEU A 116 -2.49 0.02 5.34
CA LEU A 116 -2.57 -1.33 4.78
C LEU A 116 -2.86 -2.39 5.86
N ALA A 117 -2.31 -2.22 7.07
CA ALA A 117 -2.62 -3.11 8.19
C ALA A 117 -4.10 -3.02 8.62
N GLN A 118 -4.63 -1.81 8.75
CA GLN A 118 -6.06 -1.59 9.07
C GLN A 118 -6.97 -2.05 7.93
N PHE A 119 -6.53 -1.90 6.67
CA PHE A 119 -7.23 -2.48 5.52
C PHE A 119 -7.33 -4.00 5.58
N TYR A 120 -6.30 -4.67 6.10
CA TYR A 120 -6.34 -6.11 6.37
C TYR A 120 -7.16 -6.50 7.62
N GLY A 121 -7.80 -5.54 8.28
CA GLY A 121 -8.61 -5.76 9.48
C GLY A 121 -7.79 -5.93 10.76
N SER A 122 -6.49 -5.61 10.74
CA SER A 122 -5.62 -5.69 11.92
C SER A 122 -5.59 -4.37 12.69
N TRP A 123 -5.42 -4.47 14.01
CA TRP A 123 -5.05 -3.31 14.82
C TRP A 123 -3.62 -2.89 14.50
N ALA A 124 -3.42 -1.59 14.30
CA ALA A 124 -2.13 -1.01 13.99
C ALA A 124 -2.00 0.37 14.63
N GLU A 125 -0.92 0.57 15.38
CA GLU A 125 -0.59 1.83 16.03
C GLU A 125 0.91 2.14 15.96
N PHE A 126 1.25 3.37 15.61
CA PHE A 126 2.62 3.85 15.69
C PHE A 126 3.07 4.01 17.14
N ARG A 127 4.23 3.42 17.47
CA ARG A 127 4.86 3.54 18.78
C ARG A 127 6.32 3.94 18.64
N THR A 128 6.73 4.96 19.40
CA THR A 128 8.14 5.32 19.52
C THR A 128 8.88 4.30 20.39
N ASN A 129 10.17 4.14 20.10
CA ASN A 129 11.09 3.37 20.94
C ASN A 129 12.13 4.33 21.50
N THR A 130 12.36 4.30 22.82
CA THR A 130 13.32 5.18 23.50
C THR A 130 14.72 5.13 22.85
N TYR A 131 15.23 3.94 22.55
CA TYR A 131 16.54 3.81 21.88
C TYR A 131 16.52 4.43 20.48
N GLY A 132 15.43 4.23 19.74
CA GLY A 132 15.22 4.80 18.41
C GLY A 132 15.16 6.33 18.41
N LEU A 133 14.46 6.90 19.39
CA LEU A 133 14.41 8.34 19.62
C LEU A 133 15.78 8.92 19.94
N ILE A 134 16.56 8.26 20.82
CA ILE A 134 17.91 8.72 21.19
C ILE A 134 18.83 8.69 19.98
N VAL A 135 18.87 7.58 19.23
CA VAL A 135 19.73 7.44 18.05
C VAL A 135 19.36 8.48 16.99
N THR A 136 18.07 8.71 16.78
CA THR A 136 17.59 9.69 15.80
C THR A 136 17.85 11.13 16.29
N ALA A 137 17.74 11.41 17.60
CA ALA A 137 18.07 12.72 18.17
C ALA A 137 19.56 13.01 18.02
N PHE A 138 20.41 12.03 18.30
CA PHE A 138 21.84 12.14 18.12
C PHE A 138 22.17 12.42 16.65
N SER A 139 21.54 11.71 15.71
CA SER A 139 21.78 11.90 14.28
C SER A 139 21.36 13.29 13.76
N ALA A 140 20.48 14.01 14.46
CA ALA A 140 20.11 15.39 14.16
C ALA A 140 21.23 16.42 14.44
N ILE A 141 22.37 16.01 15.00
CA ILE A 141 23.51 16.89 15.19
C ILE A 141 24.20 17.16 13.83
N PRO A 142 24.45 18.43 13.43
CA PRO A 142 24.90 18.78 12.07
C PRO A 142 26.20 18.13 11.61
N PHE A 143 27.16 17.94 12.51
CA PHE A 143 28.48 17.41 12.17
C PHE A 143 28.53 15.89 12.04
N ILE A 144 27.43 15.19 12.34
CA ILE A 144 27.34 13.75 12.15
C ILE A 144 26.98 13.46 10.69
N PRO A 145 27.84 12.77 9.92
CA PRO A 145 27.59 12.51 8.50
C PRO A 145 26.53 11.43 8.28
N PHE A 146 26.38 10.49 9.21
CA PHE A 146 25.43 9.38 9.08
C PHE A 146 24.10 9.70 9.79
N LYS A 147 23.05 9.90 9.00
CA LYS A 147 21.70 10.21 9.51
C LYS A 147 20.88 8.94 9.69
N PHE A 148 20.84 8.45 10.93
CA PHE A 148 19.99 7.33 11.32
C PHE A 148 18.59 7.82 11.69
N ILE A 149 17.56 7.23 11.08
CA ILE A 149 16.16 7.59 11.30
C ILE A 149 15.39 6.33 11.66
N ALA A 150 15.13 6.14 12.95
CA ALA A 150 14.34 5.04 13.47
C ALA A 150 13.62 5.43 14.78
N PRO A 151 12.80 6.50 14.79
CA PRO A 151 12.17 7.01 16.02
C PRO A 151 11.14 6.04 16.62
N GLY A 152 10.59 5.14 15.81
CA GLY A 152 9.55 4.20 16.19
C GLY A 152 9.20 3.25 15.06
N ALA A 153 8.10 2.53 15.22
CA ALA A 153 7.52 1.69 14.18
C ALA A 153 6.00 1.53 14.40
N VAL A 154 5.27 1.21 13.34
CA VAL A 154 3.88 0.72 13.45
C VAL A 154 3.87 -0.70 13.99
N VAL A 155 3.31 -0.87 15.19
CA VAL A 155 3.06 -2.17 15.81
C VAL A 155 1.78 -2.73 15.23
N ILE A 156 1.82 -3.97 14.76
CA ILE A 156 0.73 -4.61 14.02
C ILE A 156 0.49 -6.01 14.58
N ASP A 157 -0.77 -6.39 14.73
CA ASP A 157 -1.17 -7.74 15.14
C ASP A 157 -1.66 -8.55 13.93
N LEU A 158 -0.72 -9.01 13.10
CA LEU A 158 -0.99 -9.82 11.91
C LEU A 158 -0.24 -11.16 12.00
N SER A 159 -0.99 -12.26 11.99
CA SER A 159 -0.44 -13.62 11.96
C SER A 159 -0.12 -14.12 10.55
N ASP A 160 -0.82 -13.60 9.53
CA ASP A 160 -0.58 -13.96 8.12
C ASP A 160 0.73 -13.35 7.62
N ARG A 161 1.74 -14.21 7.43
CA ARG A 161 3.07 -13.82 6.94
C ARG A 161 3.04 -13.09 5.60
N SER A 162 2.11 -13.43 4.72
CA SER A 162 1.99 -12.79 3.41
C SER A 162 1.49 -11.34 3.55
N LYS A 163 0.44 -11.15 4.36
CA LYS A 163 -0.08 -9.80 4.66
C LYS A 163 0.95 -8.97 5.42
N PHE A 164 1.61 -9.56 6.42
CA PHE A 164 2.65 -8.89 7.21
C PHE A 164 3.81 -8.39 6.33
N GLY A 165 4.28 -9.23 5.39
CA GLY A 165 5.32 -8.84 4.44
C GLY A 165 4.88 -7.71 3.48
N ARG A 166 3.64 -7.73 3.00
CA ARG A 166 3.08 -6.63 2.19
C ARG A 166 2.96 -5.33 2.98
N VAL A 167 2.59 -5.41 4.25
CA VAL A 167 2.59 -4.23 5.13
C VAL A 167 4.00 -3.70 5.31
N ALA A 168 5.00 -4.53 5.60
CA ALA A 168 6.38 -4.05 5.67
C ALA A 168 6.89 -3.46 4.34
N PHE A 169 6.42 -3.97 3.21
CA PHE A 169 6.79 -3.49 1.88
C PHE A 169 6.24 -2.10 1.54
N ILE A 170 5.00 -1.77 1.97
CA ILE A 170 4.33 -0.55 1.47
C ILE A 170 5.02 0.75 1.91
N GLY A 171 5.60 0.81 3.12
CA GLY A 171 6.32 2.00 3.60
C GLY A 171 7.50 2.36 2.69
N PRO A 172 8.53 1.50 2.57
CA PRO A 172 9.65 1.77 1.67
C PRO A 172 9.23 2.01 0.22
N LEU A 173 8.17 1.33 -0.26
CA LEU A 173 7.62 1.59 -1.59
C LEU A 173 7.10 3.03 -1.73
N THR A 174 6.37 3.57 -0.74
CA THR A 174 5.90 4.96 -0.82
C THR A 174 7.05 5.95 -0.92
N ASN A 175 8.13 5.74 -0.18
CA ASN A 175 9.31 6.60 -0.26
C ASN A 175 10.04 6.45 -1.60
N LEU A 176 10.16 5.24 -2.13
CA LEU A 176 10.71 5.01 -3.47
C LEU A 176 9.91 5.78 -4.54
N VAL A 177 8.58 5.68 -4.50
CA VAL A 177 7.68 6.37 -5.44
C VAL A 177 7.77 7.89 -5.30
N MET A 178 7.73 8.42 -4.07
CA MET A 178 7.90 9.86 -3.83
C MET A 178 9.26 10.36 -4.31
N GLY A 179 10.33 9.57 -4.11
CA GLY A 179 11.66 9.90 -4.59
C GLY A 179 11.73 10.04 -6.12
N PHE A 180 11.13 9.11 -6.87
CA PHE A 180 11.02 9.23 -8.33
C PHE A 180 10.18 10.43 -8.76
N ILE A 181 9.06 10.69 -8.09
CA ILE A 181 8.19 11.85 -8.39
C ILE A 181 8.99 13.15 -8.20
N PHE A 182 9.68 13.32 -7.08
CA PHE A 182 10.48 14.51 -6.83
C PHE A 182 11.65 14.64 -7.82
N LEU A 183 12.30 13.55 -8.20
CA LEU A 183 13.36 13.57 -9.22
C LEU A 183 12.83 14.02 -10.59
N ILE A 184 11.69 13.48 -11.01
CA ILE A 184 11.05 13.89 -12.28
C ILE A 184 10.67 15.36 -12.24
N LEU A 185 10.10 15.84 -11.13
CA LEU A 185 9.74 17.25 -10.96
C LEU A 185 10.96 18.17 -10.93
N PHE A 186 12.07 17.71 -10.33
CA PHE A 186 13.35 18.43 -10.32
C PHE A 186 13.90 18.58 -11.74
N TYR A 187 13.93 17.52 -12.57
CA TYR A 187 14.36 17.64 -13.97
C TYR A 187 13.48 18.58 -14.81
N ARG A 188 12.21 18.75 -14.44
CA ARG A 188 11.31 19.72 -15.08
C ARG A 188 11.56 21.15 -14.58
N ASN A 189 12.03 21.31 -13.35
CA ASN A 189 12.26 22.61 -12.71
C ASN A 189 13.58 22.61 -11.92
N PRO A 190 14.76 22.68 -12.60
CA PRO A 190 16.05 22.46 -11.94
C PRO A 190 16.46 23.54 -10.94
N PHE A 191 15.79 24.70 -10.93
CA PHE A 191 16.05 25.81 -10.00
C PHE A 191 15.40 25.62 -8.62
N VAL A 192 14.77 24.46 -8.39
CA VAL A 192 13.99 24.17 -7.19
C VAL A 192 14.73 23.15 -6.35
N ASP A 193 15.74 23.60 -5.61
CA ASP A 193 16.70 22.76 -4.88
C ASP A 193 16.05 21.80 -3.88
N TYR A 194 14.92 22.20 -3.28
CA TYR A 194 14.21 21.34 -2.34
C TYR A 194 13.65 20.07 -2.99
N LEU A 195 13.34 20.05 -4.30
CA LEU A 195 12.91 18.83 -4.99
C LEU A 195 14.04 17.81 -5.09
N TYR A 196 15.26 18.27 -5.38
CA TYR A 196 16.45 17.42 -5.36
C TYR A 196 16.69 16.83 -3.97
N ILE A 197 16.65 17.68 -2.94
CA ILE A 197 16.81 17.24 -1.54
C ILE A 197 15.71 16.25 -1.15
N GLY A 198 14.47 16.48 -1.59
CA GLY A 198 13.36 15.58 -1.34
C GLY A 198 13.51 14.22 -2.02
N ALA A 199 14.00 14.18 -3.26
CA ALA A 199 14.33 12.94 -3.96
C ALA A 199 15.43 12.17 -3.20
N LEU A 200 16.51 12.86 -2.83
CA LEU A 200 17.64 12.27 -2.10
C LEU A 200 17.20 11.72 -0.73
N PHE A 201 16.42 12.49 0.03
CA PHE A 201 15.97 12.11 1.36
C PHE A 201 15.02 10.91 1.34
N ASN A 202 14.06 10.90 0.41
CA ASN A 202 13.15 9.76 0.23
C ASN A 202 13.90 8.50 -0.20
N SER A 203 14.83 8.63 -1.14
CA SER A 203 15.69 7.52 -1.56
C SER A 203 16.54 6.99 -0.40
N TRP A 204 17.09 7.88 0.43
CA TRP A 204 17.88 7.52 1.61
C TRP A 204 17.04 6.76 2.66
N ILE A 205 15.85 7.27 3.02
CA ILE A 205 14.97 6.58 3.98
C ILE A 205 14.55 5.22 3.45
N ALA A 206 14.16 5.12 2.18
CA ALA A 206 13.77 3.85 1.57
C ALA A 206 14.94 2.83 1.64
N LEU A 207 16.16 3.27 1.33
CA LEU A 207 17.35 2.42 1.35
C LEU A 207 17.67 1.97 2.78
N PHE A 208 17.65 2.90 3.73
CA PHE A 208 17.91 2.60 5.13
C PHE A 208 16.88 1.61 5.70
N ASN A 209 15.58 1.85 5.47
CA ASN A 209 14.54 0.94 5.92
C ASN A 209 14.58 -0.42 5.22
N LEU A 210 15.21 -0.54 4.04
CA LEU A 210 15.40 -1.82 3.35
C LEU A 210 16.58 -2.64 3.87
N LEU A 211 17.42 -2.12 4.76
CA LEU A 211 18.50 -2.91 5.35
C LEU A 211 17.90 -4.10 6.14
N PRO A 212 18.35 -5.35 5.91
CA PRO A 212 17.81 -6.55 6.56
C PRO A 212 18.46 -6.71 7.95
N PHE A 213 18.17 -5.77 8.85
CA PHE A 213 18.74 -5.73 10.18
C PHE A 213 17.74 -5.16 11.21
N GLY A 214 17.76 -5.74 12.41
CA GLY A 214 16.99 -5.25 13.55
C GLY A 214 15.48 -5.17 13.28
N ASN A 215 14.88 -4.04 13.65
CA ASN A 215 13.43 -3.80 13.53
C ASN A 215 13.02 -3.10 12.22
N LEU A 216 13.97 -2.90 11.30
CA LEU A 216 13.71 -2.23 10.02
C LEU A 216 12.79 -3.07 9.13
N ASP A 217 12.09 -2.40 8.22
CA ASP A 217 11.11 -3.07 7.35
C ASP A 217 11.76 -4.08 6.40
N GLY A 218 12.99 -3.82 5.99
CA GLY A 218 13.83 -4.67 5.16
C GLY A 218 14.00 -6.05 5.76
N GLN A 219 14.14 -6.17 7.08
CA GLN A 219 14.23 -7.46 7.76
C GLN A 219 12.93 -8.27 7.61
N LYS A 220 11.78 -7.59 7.75
CA LYS A 220 10.46 -8.20 7.59
C LYS A 220 10.22 -8.61 6.13
N ILE A 221 10.59 -7.76 5.16
CA ILE A 221 10.46 -8.06 3.72
C ILE A 221 11.40 -9.20 3.32
N PHE A 222 12.65 -9.17 3.74
CA PHE A 222 13.64 -10.22 3.45
C PHE A 222 13.21 -11.58 4.00
N SER A 223 12.66 -11.61 5.22
CA SER A 223 12.11 -12.82 5.80
C SER A 223 10.83 -13.27 5.08
N TRP A 224 10.01 -12.37 4.53
CA TRP A 224 8.81 -12.73 3.76
C TRP A 224 9.14 -13.25 2.34
N ASN A 225 9.88 -12.47 1.55
CA ASN A 225 10.23 -12.80 0.18
C ASN A 225 11.53 -12.09 -0.23
N LYS A 226 12.62 -12.88 -0.32
CA LYS A 226 13.96 -12.38 -0.70
C LYS A 226 14.00 -11.78 -2.11
N ILE A 227 13.20 -12.29 -3.05
CA ILE A 227 13.16 -11.78 -4.42
C ILE A 227 12.56 -10.38 -4.44
N VAL A 228 11.43 -10.19 -3.74
CA VAL A 228 10.80 -8.86 -3.59
C VAL A 228 11.76 -7.88 -2.91
N TRP A 229 12.47 -8.33 -1.86
CA TRP A 229 13.49 -7.52 -1.21
C TRP A 229 14.62 -7.11 -2.16
N ILE A 230 15.16 -8.05 -2.96
CA ILE A 230 16.22 -7.74 -3.94
C ILE A 230 15.75 -6.70 -4.95
N PHE A 231 14.56 -6.84 -5.53
CA PHE A 231 14.05 -5.88 -6.51
C PHE A 231 13.81 -4.50 -5.90
N MET A 232 13.27 -4.43 -4.69
CA MET A 232 13.11 -3.16 -3.96
C MET A 232 14.43 -2.49 -3.62
N MET A 233 15.40 -3.27 -3.15
CA MET A 233 16.73 -2.77 -2.83
C MET A 233 17.43 -2.25 -4.09
N ALA A 234 17.40 -3.03 -5.18
CA ALA A 234 17.95 -2.63 -6.47
C ALA A 234 17.26 -1.37 -7.04
N GLY A 235 15.93 -1.28 -6.96
CA GLY A 235 15.18 -0.11 -7.40
C GLY A 235 15.54 1.15 -6.61
N THR A 236 15.66 1.02 -5.29
CA THR A 236 16.04 2.14 -4.41
C THR A 236 17.49 2.55 -4.59
N MET A 237 18.42 1.60 -4.75
CA MET A 237 19.82 1.88 -5.07
C MET A 237 19.95 2.54 -6.45
N GLY A 238 19.18 2.08 -7.43
CA GLY A 238 19.12 2.68 -8.76
C GLY A 238 18.65 4.13 -8.71
N LEU A 239 17.57 4.42 -7.98
CA LEU A 239 17.13 5.80 -7.74
C LEU A 239 18.24 6.63 -7.06
N PHE A 240 18.86 6.11 -6.01
CA PHE A 240 19.91 6.82 -5.29
C PHE A 240 21.09 7.17 -6.20
N VAL A 241 21.53 6.24 -7.06
CA VAL A 241 22.59 6.49 -8.03
C VAL A 241 22.15 7.54 -9.05
N LEU A 242 20.96 7.41 -9.63
CA LEU A 242 20.43 8.35 -10.63
C LEU A 242 20.35 9.80 -10.12
N ILE A 243 20.07 9.99 -8.82
CA ILE A 243 20.05 11.33 -8.22
C ILE A 243 21.45 11.94 -8.16
N ASN A 244 22.49 11.12 -7.98
CA ASN A 244 23.88 11.57 -7.77
C ASN A 244 24.73 11.55 -9.05
N THR A 245 24.15 11.23 -10.22
CA THR A 245 24.79 11.33 -11.54
C THR A 245 24.37 12.58 -12.27
#